data_AF-A0A9R1W783-F1
#
_entry.id   AF-A0A9R1W783-F1
#
_cell.length_a   1.000
_cell.length_b   1.000
_cell.length_c   1.000
_cell.angle_alpha   90.00
_cell.angle_beta   90.00
_cell.angle_gamma   90.00
#
_symmetry.space_group_name_H-M   'P 1'
#
loop_
_entity.id
_entity.type
_entity.pdbx_description
1 polymer ?
#
loop_
_entity_poly.entity_id
_entity_poly.type
_entity_poly.pdbx_seq_one_letter_code
_entity_poly.pdbx_strand_id
1 'polypeptide(L)'
;MSKSTLLGHRLKRLLRNLRVCSNQPGGEKACFFYINSASELVNSILFCNFGYFMAAMKHALVRILTPRRSIDILRNVHVSKEQRKPYVVVFVGVNRVGKSINLAKVAYWLQQHDINVMMAACDTFRSGAVEQLRTHARRLQVCN
;
A
#
# COMPACT_ATOMS: atom_id res chain seq x y z
N MET A 1 -38.82 -0.09 13.46
CA MET A 1 -37.88 1.06 13.43
C MET A 1 -36.59 0.67 14.13
N SER A 2 -35.44 0.75 13.44
CA SER A 2 -34.13 0.38 14.00
C SER A 2 -33.72 1.32 15.15
N LYS A 3 -33.00 0.80 16.14
CA LYS A 3 -32.41 1.59 17.25
C LYS A 3 -31.54 2.77 16.75
N SER A 4 -30.95 2.64 15.55
CA SER A 4 -30.16 3.71 14.92
C SER A 4 -31.02 4.91 14.49
N THR A 5 -32.25 4.69 14.04
CA THR A 5 -33.16 5.76 13.61
C THR A 5 -33.68 6.58 14.79
N LEU A 6 -33.91 5.93 15.94
CA LEU A 6 -34.41 6.57 17.16
C LEU A 6 -33.36 7.50 17.81
N LEU A 7 -32.08 7.09 17.77
CA LEU A 7 -30.96 7.89 18.30
C LEU A 7 -30.76 9.17 17.49
N GLY A 8 -30.85 9.09 16.16
CA GLY A 8 -30.75 10.25 15.26
C GLY A 8 -31.88 11.27 15.48
N HIS A 9 -33.10 10.81 15.78
CA HIS A 9 -34.23 11.69 16.06
C HIS A 9 -34.10 12.41 17.41
N ARG A 10 -33.59 11.72 18.44
CA ARG A 10 -33.32 12.32 19.76
C ARG A 10 -32.19 13.34 19.70
N LEU A 11 -31.13 13.06 18.94
CA LEU A 11 -30.01 13.97 18.78
C LEU A 11 -30.39 15.24 17.98
N LYS A 12 -31.18 15.10 16.90
CA LYS A 12 -31.75 16.25 16.17
C LYS A 12 -32.68 17.11 17.02
N ARG A 13 -33.25 16.56 18.10
CA ARG A 13 -34.06 17.31 19.08
C ARG A 13 -33.16 18.05 20.08
N LEU A 14 -32.09 17.41 20.54
CA LEU A 14 -31.10 17.99 21.44
C LEU A 14 -30.32 19.15 20.80
N LEU A 15 -29.90 18.99 19.54
CA LEU A 15 -29.24 20.04 18.74
C LEU A 15 -30.17 21.24 18.46
N ARG A 16 -31.47 21.00 18.29
CA ARG A 16 -32.46 22.08 18.15
C ARG A 16 -32.64 22.85 19.46
N ASN A 17 -32.67 22.18 20.59
CA ASN A 17 -32.82 22.83 21.90
C ASN A 17 -31.58 23.66 22.27
N LEU A 18 -30.38 23.22 21.90
CA LEU A 18 -29.14 23.99 22.10
C LEU A 18 -29.06 25.24 21.22
N ARG A 19 -29.69 25.24 20.04
CA ARG A 19 -29.83 26.41 19.15
C ARG A 19 -30.81 27.46 19.70
N VAL A 20 -31.70 27.11 20.63
CA VAL A 20 -32.60 28.08 21.28
C VAL A 20 -31.85 28.95 22.29
N CYS A 21 -30.78 28.43 22.90
CA CYS A 21 -29.97 29.19 23.87
C CYS A 21 -29.08 30.27 23.23
N SER A 22 -28.91 30.31 21.91
CA SER A 22 -28.03 31.27 21.21
C SER A 22 -28.70 32.59 20.81
N ASN A 23 -29.98 32.79 21.13
CA ASN A 23 -30.72 34.02 20.80
C ASN A 23 -30.79 35.02 21.99
N GLN A 24 -29.88 34.92 22.97
CA GLN A 24 -29.71 35.93 24.01
C GLN A 24 -28.54 36.88 23.69
N PRO A 25 -28.76 38.20 23.77
CA PRO A 25 -27.73 39.17 23.39
C PRO A 25 -26.57 39.16 24.41
N GLY A 26 -25.35 38.87 23.95
CA GLY A 26 -24.12 39.08 24.73
C GLY A 26 -23.10 37.94 24.82
N GLY A 27 -23.31 36.77 24.20
CA GLY A 27 -22.43 35.59 24.34
C GLY A 27 -21.97 34.91 23.05
N GLU A 28 -22.09 35.58 21.91
CA GLU A 28 -22.35 34.89 20.63
C GLU A 28 -21.14 34.27 19.92
N LYS A 29 -19.88 34.57 20.30
CA LYS A 29 -18.72 34.05 19.54
C LYS A 29 -18.10 32.77 20.11
N ALA A 30 -18.01 32.64 21.44
CA ALA A 30 -17.38 31.49 22.08
C ALA A 30 -18.29 30.25 22.12
N CYS A 31 -19.59 30.46 22.39
CA CYS A 31 -20.56 29.37 22.45
C CYS A 31 -20.84 28.77 21.06
N PHE A 32 -20.82 29.60 20.01
CA PHE A 32 -20.98 29.14 18.62
C PHE A 32 -19.79 28.32 18.14
N PHE A 33 -18.56 28.66 18.55
CA PHE A 33 -17.36 27.86 18.21
C PHE A 33 -17.41 26.48 18.89
N TYR A 34 -17.75 26.43 20.18
CA TYR A 34 -17.85 25.16 20.91
C TYR A 34 -18.99 24.28 20.39
N ILE A 35 -20.13 24.86 20.01
CA ILE A 35 -21.27 24.12 19.44
C ILE A 35 -20.96 23.62 18.03
N ASN A 36 -20.24 24.38 17.19
CA ASN A 36 -19.82 23.90 15.87
C ASN A 36 -18.76 22.80 15.97
N SER A 37 -17.73 22.96 16.80
CA SER A 37 -16.74 21.89 17.02
C SER A 37 -17.36 20.65 17.68
N ALA A 38 -18.30 20.82 18.62
CA ALA A 38 -19.02 19.70 19.21
C ALA A 38 -19.98 19.05 18.19
N SER A 39 -20.62 19.81 17.31
CA SER A 39 -21.46 19.28 16.23
C SER A 39 -20.63 18.54 15.18
N GLU A 40 -19.41 18.98 14.87
CA GLU A 40 -18.46 18.28 14.00
C GLU A 40 -17.96 16.99 14.63
N LEU A 41 -17.58 17.02 15.91
CA LEU A 41 -17.20 15.82 16.67
C LEU A 41 -18.35 14.83 16.83
N VAL A 42 -19.55 15.31 17.12
CA VAL A 42 -20.76 14.49 17.25
C VAL A 42 -21.17 13.95 15.88
N ASN A 43 -21.02 14.71 14.79
CA ASN A 43 -21.18 14.16 13.43
C ASN A 43 -20.08 13.15 13.11
N SER A 44 -18.83 13.37 13.52
CA SER A 44 -17.74 12.40 13.36
C SER A 44 -17.97 11.11 14.17
N ILE A 45 -18.69 11.17 15.29
CA ILE A 45 -19.02 10.03 16.15
C ILE A 45 -20.34 9.35 15.70
N LEU A 46 -21.34 10.10 15.21
CA LEU A 46 -22.62 9.55 14.73
C LEU A 46 -22.58 9.08 13.27
N PHE A 47 -21.71 9.64 12.44
CA PHE A 47 -21.37 9.12 11.10
C PHE A 47 -20.13 8.22 11.17
N CYS A 48 -20.07 7.32 12.15
CA CYS A 48 -19.34 6.06 12.05
C CYS A 48 -19.97 5.17 10.96
N ASN A 49 -20.16 5.72 9.76
CA ASN A 49 -20.41 4.94 8.57
C ASN A 49 -19.07 4.29 8.24
N PHE A 50 -19.10 2.98 8.12
CA PHE A 50 -18.05 2.12 7.59
C PHE A 50 -17.22 2.78 6.46
N GLY A 51 -17.83 3.65 5.64
CA GLY A 51 -17.15 4.47 4.63
C GLY A 51 -16.01 5.36 5.13
N TYR A 52 -16.14 6.10 6.24
CA TYR A 52 -15.06 6.97 6.73
C TYR A 52 -13.88 6.14 7.27
N PHE A 53 -14.20 5.05 7.98
CA PHE A 53 -13.21 4.09 8.44
C PHE A 53 -12.46 3.42 7.28
N MET A 54 -13.18 2.92 6.27
CA MET A 54 -12.58 2.31 5.09
C MET A 54 -11.75 3.31 4.28
N ALA A 55 -12.19 4.57 4.18
CA ALA A 55 -11.42 5.62 3.51
C ALA A 55 -10.12 5.93 4.26
N ALA A 56 -10.18 6.09 5.58
CA ALA A 56 -9.00 6.33 6.42
C ALA A 56 -8.03 5.14 6.38
N MET A 57 -8.55 3.90 6.43
CA MET A 57 -7.74 2.68 6.35
C MET A 57 -7.09 2.54 4.97
N LYS A 58 -7.84 2.77 3.89
CA LYS A 58 -7.30 2.78 2.51
C LYS A 58 -6.19 3.82 2.37
N HIS A 59 -6.40 5.03 2.89
CA HIS A 59 -5.41 6.09 2.83
C HIS A 59 -4.12 5.72 3.60
N ALA A 60 -4.25 5.14 4.80
CA ALA A 60 -3.12 4.66 5.57
C ALA A 60 -2.35 3.54 4.85
N LEU A 61 -3.06 2.55 4.30
CA LEU A 61 -2.46 1.44 3.54
C LEU A 61 -1.75 1.93 2.27
N VAL A 62 -2.38 2.82 1.49
CA VAL A 62 -1.74 3.40 0.29
C VAL A 62 -0.47 4.15 0.69
N ARG A 63 -0.51 4.93 1.77
CA ARG A 63 0.67 5.66 2.26
C ARG A 63 1.81 4.73 2.69
N ILE A 64 1.48 3.58 3.29
CA ILE A 64 2.47 2.59 3.77
C ILE A 64 3.02 1.75 2.62
N LEU A 65 2.15 1.28 1.73
CA LEU A 65 2.49 0.36 0.64
C LEU A 65 3.05 1.06 -0.61
N THR A 66 2.87 2.38 -0.74
CA THR A 66 3.42 3.15 -1.86
C THR A 66 4.77 3.73 -1.43
N PRO A 67 5.90 3.17 -1.89
CA PRO A 67 7.21 3.72 -1.57
C PRO A 67 7.40 5.10 -2.22
N ARG A 68 8.17 5.97 -1.57
CA ARG A 68 8.53 7.30 -2.11
C ARG A 68 9.43 7.22 -3.36
N ARG A 69 10.10 6.08 -3.57
CA ARG A 69 10.94 5.82 -4.74
C ARG A 69 10.32 4.70 -5.55
N SER A 70 10.04 4.96 -6.81
CA SER A 70 9.74 3.92 -7.79
C SER A 70 11.04 3.26 -8.25
N ILE A 71 11.00 1.94 -8.42
CA ILE A 71 12.10 1.17 -8.99
C ILE A 71 11.68 0.77 -10.39
N ASP A 72 12.34 1.33 -11.39
CA ASP A 72 12.17 0.95 -12.78
C ASP A 72 13.36 0.12 -13.24
N ILE A 73 13.17 -1.19 -13.24
CA ILE A 73 14.22 -2.16 -13.58
C ILE A 73 14.62 -2.01 -15.05
N LEU A 74 13.66 -1.83 -15.97
CA LEU A 74 13.93 -1.76 -17.40
C LEU A 74 14.77 -0.54 -17.73
N ARG A 75 14.43 0.63 -17.17
CA ARG A 75 15.23 1.84 -17.31
C ARG A 75 16.63 1.66 -16.75
N ASN A 76 16.77 1.08 -15.56
CA ASN A 76 18.08 0.89 -14.93
C ASN A 76 18.98 -0.08 -15.71
N VAL A 77 18.40 -1.11 -16.33
CA VAL A 77 19.11 -2.02 -17.24
C VAL A 77 19.62 -1.26 -18.47
N HIS A 78 18.80 -0.41 -19.08
CA HIS A 78 19.20 0.40 -20.24
C HIS A 78 20.36 1.34 -19.91
N VAL A 79 20.26 2.07 -18.80
CA VAL A 79 21.35 2.97 -18.34
C VAL A 79 22.65 2.20 -18.11
N SER A 80 22.57 1.00 -17.53
CA SER A 80 23.75 0.16 -17.30
C SER A 80 24.37 -0.33 -18.62
N LYS A 81 23.51 -0.68 -19.60
CA LYS A 81 23.93 -1.08 -20.96
C LYS A 81 24.66 0.04 -21.69
N GLU A 82 24.18 1.28 -21.60
CA GLU A 82 24.85 2.46 -22.17
C GLU A 82 26.25 2.66 -21.57
N GLN A 83 26.40 2.39 -20.27
CA GLN A 83 27.69 2.42 -19.57
C GLN A 83 28.57 1.18 -19.84
N ARG A 84 28.14 0.28 -20.71
CA ARG A 84 28.81 -1.00 -21.01
C ARG A 84 29.08 -1.85 -19.77
N LYS A 85 28.16 -1.82 -18.80
CA LYS A 85 28.23 -2.59 -17.55
C LYS A 85 27.03 -3.51 -17.41
N PRO A 86 27.20 -4.72 -16.85
CA PRO A 86 26.06 -5.58 -16.55
C PRO A 86 25.22 -4.99 -15.41
N TYR A 87 23.91 -5.10 -15.52
CA TYR A 87 22.99 -4.79 -14.42
C TYR A 87 22.81 -6.03 -13.54
N VAL A 88 23.19 -5.94 -12.27
CA VAL A 88 23.21 -7.08 -11.35
C VAL A 88 22.05 -7.00 -10.35
N VAL A 89 21.24 -8.06 -10.29
CA VAL A 89 20.16 -8.22 -9.32
C VAL A 89 20.45 -9.41 -8.42
N VAL A 90 20.40 -9.20 -7.10
CA VAL A 90 20.66 -10.24 -6.10
C VAL A 90 19.37 -10.58 -5.36
N PHE A 91 19.03 -11.87 -5.35
CA PHE A 91 17.86 -12.38 -4.63
C PHE A 91 18.28 -12.89 -3.25
N VAL A 92 18.03 -12.08 -2.22
CA VAL A 92 18.34 -12.39 -0.82
C VAL A 92 17.07 -12.60 0.01
N GLY A 93 17.18 -13.30 1.12
CA GLY A 93 16.05 -13.54 2.03
C GLY A 93 16.20 -14.84 2.81
N VAL A 94 15.25 -15.11 3.71
CA VAL A 94 15.25 -16.31 4.58
C VAL A 94 14.96 -17.60 3.80
N ASN A 95 15.15 -18.74 4.46
CA ASN A 95 14.99 -20.06 3.83
C ASN A 95 13.53 -20.28 3.35
N ARG A 96 13.38 -20.95 2.19
CA ARG A 96 12.09 -21.38 1.60
C ARG A 96 11.07 -20.28 1.23
N VAL A 97 11.47 -19.02 1.05
CA VAL A 97 10.59 -17.93 0.55
C VAL A 97 10.43 -17.88 -0.98
N GLY A 98 10.94 -18.88 -1.70
CA GLY A 98 10.80 -18.96 -3.17
C GLY A 98 11.81 -18.12 -3.97
N LYS A 99 13.00 -17.82 -3.43
CA LYS A 99 14.04 -17.02 -4.12
C LYS A 99 14.39 -17.54 -5.52
N SER A 100 14.74 -18.83 -5.65
CA SER A 100 15.11 -19.43 -6.93
C SER A 100 13.98 -19.43 -7.96
N ILE A 101 12.73 -19.61 -7.51
CA ILE A 101 11.56 -19.60 -8.39
C ILE A 101 11.26 -18.18 -8.88
N ASN A 102 11.28 -17.20 -7.98
CA ASN A 102 11.05 -15.80 -8.34
C ASN A 102 12.19 -15.26 -9.23
N LEU A 103 13.44 -15.67 -9.00
CA LEU A 103 14.55 -15.37 -9.90
C LEU A 103 14.26 -15.87 -11.32
N ALA A 104 13.82 -17.11 -11.48
CA ALA A 104 13.47 -17.66 -12.80
C ALA A 104 12.31 -16.89 -13.45
N LYS A 105 11.28 -16.49 -12.67
CA LYS A 105 10.17 -15.66 -13.18
C LYS A 105 10.63 -14.28 -13.64
N VAL A 106 11.50 -13.62 -12.86
CA VAL A 106 12.05 -12.31 -13.22
C VAL A 106 12.94 -12.43 -14.46
N ALA A 107 13.75 -13.48 -14.56
CA ALA A 107 14.56 -13.75 -15.74
C ALA A 107 13.70 -13.95 -17.00
N TYR A 108 12.63 -14.75 -16.90
CA TYR A 108 11.67 -14.89 -18.00
C TYR A 108 11.05 -13.55 -18.38
N TRP A 109 10.58 -12.77 -17.41
CA TRP A 109 10.01 -11.46 -17.66
C TRP A 109 11.00 -10.51 -18.35
N LEU A 110 12.28 -10.49 -17.94
CA LEU A 110 13.32 -9.71 -18.61
C LEU A 110 13.56 -10.16 -20.05
N GLN A 111 13.57 -11.47 -20.33
CA GLN A 111 13.68 -11.99 -21.70
C GLN A 111 12.49 -11.56 -22.58
N GLN A 112 11.27 -11.48 -22.02
CA GLN A 112 10.10 -10.97 -22.75
C GLN A 112 10.21 -9.48 -23.11
N HIS A 113 11.15 -8.75 -22.50
CA HIS A 113 11.48 -7.35 -22.82
C HIS A 113 12.81 -7.23 -23.59
N ASP A 114 13.21 -8.28 -24.32
CA ASP A 114 14.42 -8.33 -25.16
C ASP A 114 15.73 -8.06 -24.40
N ILE A 115 15.76 -8.30 -23.08
CA ILE A 115 16.96 -8.19 -22.26
C ILE A 115 17.67 -9.54 -22.23
N ASN A 116 18.96 -9.53 -22.59
CA ASN A 116 19.81 -10.70 -22.40
C ASN A 116 20.11 -10.90 -20.91
N VAL A 117 19.83 -12.09 -20.39
CA VAL A 117 19.95 -12.44 -18.97
C VAL A 117 21.00 -13.52 -18.80
N MET A 118 21.78 -13.42 -17.73
CA MET A 118 22.66 -14.49 -17.25
C MET A 118 22.26 -14.85 -15.81
N MET A 119 22.18 -16.16 -15.52
CA MET A 119 21.92 -16.64 -14.15
C MET A 119 23.21 -17.13 -13.50
N ALA A 120 23.51 -16.64 -12.31
CA ALA A 120 24.64 -17.09 -11.50
C ALA A 120 24.16 -17.94 -10.32
N ALA A 121 24.74 -19.14 -10.14
CA ALA A 121 24.45 -20.01 -9.02
C ALA A 121 25.30 -19.61 -7.80
N CYS A 122 24.70 -18.96 -6.81
CA CYS A 122 25.39 -18.55 -5.57
C CYS A 122 24.90 -19.30 -4.32
N ASP A 123 23.90 -20.18 -4.43
CA ASP A 123 23.42 -21.03 -3.33
C ASP A 123 24.24 -22.33 -3.32
N THR A 124 25.36 -22.32 -2.58
CA THR A 124 26.31 -23.45 -2.48
C THR A 124 26.07 -24.34 -1.26
N PHE A 125 25.23 -23.93 -0.33
CA PHE A 125 24.99 -24.66 0.92
C PHE A 125 23.84 -25.66 0.81
N ARG A 126 22.75 -25.29 0.10
CA ARG A 126 21.58 -26.16 -0.02
C ARG A 126 21.79 -27.21 -1.11
N SER A 127 21.73 -28.48 -0.75
CA SER A 127 21.79 -29.60 -1.69
C SER A 127 20.75 -29.43 -2.82
N GLY A 128 21.19 -29.63 -4.06
CA GLY A 128 20.34 -29.53 -5.25
C GLY A 128 19.99 -28.10 -5.70
N ALA A 129 20.46 -27.04 -5.02
CA ALA A 129 20.16 -25.67 -5.42
C ALA A 129 20.74 -25.30 -6.79
N VAL A 130 21.97 -25.76 -7.08
CA VAL A 130 22.61 -25.56 -8.38
C VAL A 130 21.84 -26.29 -9.49
N GLU A 131 21.42 -27.54 -9.27
CA GLU A 131 20.67 -28.30 -10.27
C GLU A 131 19.25 -27.73 -10.49
N GLN A 132 18.62 -27.22 -9.43
CA GLN A 132 17.36 -26.48 -9.53
C GLN A 132 17.52 -25.25 -10.43
N LEU A 133 18.56 -24.43 -10.21
CA LEU A 133 18.82 -23.27 -11.05
C LEU A 133 19.15 -23.69 -12.49
N ARG A 134 19.94 -24.74 -12.67
CA ARG A 134 20.29 -25.30 -13.99
C ARG A 134 19.06 -25.75 -14.76
N THR A 135 18.10 -26.39 -14.09
CA THR A 135 16.83 -26.79 -14.70
C THR A 135 16.03 -25.56 -15.19
N HIS A 136 15.98 -24.49 -14.39
CA HIS A 136 15.34 -23.24 -14.81
C HIS A 136 16.07 -22.58 -15.98
N ALA A 137 17.40 -22.48 -15.92
CA ALA A 137 18.22 -21.90 -16.98
C ALA A 137 18.01 -22.64 -18.31
N ARG A 138 18.02 -23.98 -18.32
CA ARG A 138 17.74 -24.79 -19.52
C ARG A 138 16.34 -24.54 -20.08
N ARG A 139 15.32 -24.49 -19.22
CA ARG A 139 13.92 -24.25 -19.66
C ARG A 139 13.73 -22.86 -20.26
N LEU A 140 14.45 -21.87 -19.74
CA LEU A 140 14.41 -20.49 -20.21
C LEU A 140 15.41 -20.22 -21.34
N GLN A 141 16.22 -21.21 -21.73
CA GLN A 141 17.31 -21.07 -22.71
C GLN A 141 18.26 -19.90 -22.34
N VAL A 142 18.42 -19.67 -21.05
CA VAL A 142 19.39 -18.74 -20.49
C VAL A 142 20.67 -19.55 -20.27
N CYS A 143 21.81 -19.06 -20.78
CA CYS A 143 23.10 -19.75 -20.91
C CYS A 143 23.33 -20.46 -22.27
N ASN A 144 23.38 -19.68 -23.35
CA ASN A 144 24.23 -19.96 -24.51
C ASN A 144 25.38 -18.95 -24.54
#